data_AF-A0A2K3LLT8-F1
#
_entry.id   AF-A0A2K3LLT8-F1
#
_cell.length_a   1.000
_cell.length_b   1.000
_cell.length_c   1.000
_cell.angle_alpha   90.00
_cell.angle_beta   90.00
_cell.angle_gamma   90.00
#
_symmetry.space_group_name_H-M   'P 1'
#
loop_
_entity.id
_entity.type
_entity.pdbx_description
1 polymer ?
#
loop_
_entity_poly.entity_id
_entity_poly.type
_entity_poly.pdbx_seq_one_letter_code
_entity_poly.pdbx_strand_id
1 'polypeptide(L)' 'MKHSTYFLTFLLLIVVFNVTKGQPLVPALFIFGDSVVDAGNNNNLETIVKSNFPPYGRDFKNNMPTGRFCNGKLAADFT' A
#
# COMPACT_ATOMS: atom_id res chain seq x y z
N MET A 1 -4.84 -41.26 -21.60
CA MET A 1 -3.69 -40.57 -20.96
C MET A 1 -3.88 -39.04 -20.91
N LYS A 2 -4.14 -38.36 -22.03
CA LYS A 2 -4.30 -36.88 -22.08
C LYS A 2 -5.38 -36.31 -21.14
N HIS A 3 -6.56 -36.94 -21.05
CA HIS A 3 -7.63 -36.50 -20.13
C HIS A 3 -7.24 -36.54 -18.65
N SER A 4 -6.42 -37.52 -18.25
CA SER A 4 -5.89 -37.62 -16.88
C SER A 4 -4.87 -36.51 -16.61
N THR A 5 -4.04 -36.17 -17.60
CA THR A 5 -3.08 -35.06 -17.51
C THR A 5 -3.79 -33.72 -17.33
N TYR A 6 -4.86 -33.44 -18.09
CA TYR A 6 -5.64 -32.20 -17.94
C TYR A 6 -6.30 -32.08 -16.56
N PHE A 7 -6.83 -33.19 -16.04
CA PHE A 7 -7.39 -33.24 -14.70
C PHE A 7 -6.34 -32.96 -13.63
N LEU A 8 -5.15 -33.56 -13.75
CA LEU A 8 -4.03 -33.31 -12.84
C LEU A 8 -3.56 -31.85 -12.88
N THR A 9 -3.45 -31.27 -14.08
CA THR A 9 -3.05 -29.87 -14.24
C THR A 9 -4.10 -28.91 -13.66
N PHE A 10 -5.39 -29.25 -13.78
CA PHE A 10 -6.48 -28.47 -13.20
C PHE A 10 -6.46 -28.54 -11.67
N LEU A 11 -6.23 -29.73 -11.10
CA LEU A 11 -6.09 -29.91 -9.66
C LEU A 11 -4.87 -29.14 -9.11
N LEU A 12 -3.73 -29.19 -9.81
CA LEU A 12 -2.54 -28.42 -9.47
C LEU A 12 -2.83 -26.91 -9.51
N LEU A 13 -3.58 -26.45 -10.52
CA LEU A 13 -3.99 -25.06 -10.64
C LEU A 13 -4.80 -24.62 -9.41
N ILE A 14 -5.77 -25.42 -8.98
CA ILE A 14 -6.58 -25.13 -7.79
C ILE A 14 -5.70 -25.02 -6.55
N VAL A 15 -4.76 -25.95 -6.34
CA VAL A 15 -3.84 -25.90 -5.20
C VAL A 15 -2.97 -24.63 -5.22
N VAL A 16 -2.46 -24.24 -6.39
CA VAL A 16 -1.64 -23.02 -6.55
C VAL A 16 -2.48 -21.75 -6.34
N PHE A 17 -3.75 -21.74 -6.74
CA PHE A 17 -4.66 -20.61 -6.56
C PHE A 17 -5.23 -20.47 -5.15
N ASN A 18 -5.08 -21.48 -4.28
CA ASN A 18 -5.37 -21.38 -2.86
C ASN A 18 -4.26 -20.60 -2.11
N VAL A 19 -3.96 -19.38 -2.59
CA VAL A 19 -3.15 -18.42 -1.84
C VAL A 19 -4.00 -17.96 -0.65
N THR A 20 -3.67 -18.47 0.53
CA THR A 20 -4.31 -18.04 1.77
C THR A 20 -3.92 -16.60 2.05
N LYS A 21 -4.90 -15.69 2.12
CA LYS A 21 -4.67 -14.34 2.67
C LYS A 21 -4.50 -14.48 4.19
N GLY A 22 -3.25 -14.63 4.64
CA GLY A 22 -2.93 -14.67 6.06
C GLY A 22 -3.43 -13.42 6.77
N GLN A 23 -4.01 -13.57 7.96
CA GLN A 23 -4.36 -12.42 8.78
C GLN A 23 -3.08 -11.73 9.27
N PRO A 24 -3.02 -10.39 9.26
CA PRO A 24 -1.87 -9.69 9.83
C PRO A 24 -1.77 -10.00 11.32
N LEU A 25 -0.56 -10.31 11.79
CA LEU A 25 -0.29 -10.56 13.21
C LEU A 25 -0.65 -9.35 14.08
N VAL A 26 -0.47 -8.16 13.51
CA VAL A 26 -0.83 -6.88 14.11
C VAL A 26 -1.99 -6.29 13.29
N PRO A 27 -3.22 -6.27 13.83
CA PRO A 27 -4.40 -5.85 13.06
C PRO A 27 -4.43 -4.33 12.79
N ALA A 28 -3.71 -3.53 13.56
CA ALA A 28 -3.62 -2.08 13.39
C ALA A 28 -2.31 -1.51 13.96
N LEU A 29 -1.80 -0.46 13.33
CA LEU A 29 -0.63 0.31 13.78
C LEU A 29 -1.04 1.78 13.93
N PHE A 30 -0.84 2.35 15.13
CA PHE A 30 -1.03 3.77 15.40
C PHE A 30 0.33 4.44 15.46
N ILE A 31 0.56 5.42 14.59
CA ILE A 31 1.86 6.08 14.42
C ILE A 31 1.73 7.54 14.86
N PHE A 32 2.63 7.95 15.74
CA PHE A 32 2.73 9.31 16.24
C PHE A 32 4.07 9.89 15.81
N GLY A 33 4.08 11.14 15.37
CA GLY A 33 5.30 11.81 14.93
C GLY A 33 5.00 13.13 14.23
N ASP A 34 5.93 13.52 13.37
CA ASP A 34 5.89 14.75 12.59
C ASP A 34 5.66 14.47 11.09
N SER A 35 6.09 15.39 10.24
CA SER A 35 6.10 15.27 8.77
C SER A 35 6.61 13.93 8.22
N VAL A 36 7.54 13.25 8.90
CA VAL A 36 8.14 11.98 8.45
C VAL A 36 7.11 10.85 8.40
N VAL A 37 6.05 10.93 9.21
CA VAL A 37 5.00 9.92 9.29
C VAL A 37 3.62 10.46 8.89
N ASP A 38 3.53 11.74 8.48
CA ASP A 38 2.27 12.35 8.06
C ASP A 38 1.85 11.87 6.66
N ALA A 39 0.81 11.04 6.64
CA ALA A 39 0.21 10.50 5.43
C ALA A 39 -0.78 11.45 4.71
N GLY A 40 -0.90 12.70 5.19
CA GLY A 40 -1.82 13.73 4.67
C GLY A 40 -2.80 14.28 5.70
N ASN A 41 -2.58 14.02 6.99
CA ASN A 41 -3.41 14.51 8.09
C ASN A 41 -3.49 16.04 8.08
N ASN A 42 -2.37 16.73 7.83
CA ASN A 42 -2.32 18.20 7.79
C ASN A 42 -3.23 18.84 6.73
N ASN A 43 -3.64 18.11 5.68
CA ASN A 43 -4.56 18.66 4.68
C ASN A 43 -5.91 19.05 5.29
N ASN A 44 -6.30 18.39 6.38
CA ASN A 44 -7.56 18.58 7.09
C ASN A 44 -7.49 19.63 8.22
N LEU A 45 -6.32 20.24 8.44
CA LEU A 45 -6.11 21.26 9.46
C LEU A 45 -6.02 22.65 8.83
N GLU A 46 -6.38 23.68 9.60
CA GLU A 46 -6.14 25.09 9.26
C GLU A 46 -4.68 25.44 9.56
N THR A 47 -3.80 25.02 8.66
CA THR A 47 -2.36 25.28 8.74
C THR A 47 -1.78 25.59 7.37
N ILE A 48 -0.70 26.37 7.34
CA ILE A 48 0.11 26.58 6.13
C ILE A 48 1.05 25.40 5.84
N VAL A 49 1.26 24.50 6.82
CA VAL A 49 2.20 23.38 6.72
C VAL A 49 1.51 22.20 6.02
N LYS A 50 1.36 22.31 4.71
CA LYS A 50 0.77 21.27 3.85
C LYS A 50 1.78 20.76 2.83
N SER A 51 1.50 19.60 2.26
CA SER A 51 2.29 18.98 1.18
C SER A 51 1.38 18.42 0.09
N ASN A 52 0.21 19.05 -0.10
CA ASN A 52 -0.75 18.78 -1.16
C ASN A 52 -0.45 19.57 -2.46
N PHE A 53 0.83 19.87 -2.73
CA PHE A 53 1.28 20.63 -3.90
C PHE A 53 2.61 20.08 -4.47
N PRO A 54 2.99 20.40 -5.72
CA PRO A 54 4.27 19.97 -6.27
C PRO A 54 5.48 20.54 -5.49
N PRO A 55 6.57 19.79 -5.28
CA PRO A 55 6.94 18.57 -5.99
C PRO A 55 6.47 17.26 -5.33
N TYR A 56 5.71 17.33 -4.23
CA TYR A 56 5.30 16.15 -3.47
C TYR A 56 4.44 15.19 -4.29
N GLY A 57 4.56 13.90 -3.98
CA GLY A 57 3.82 12.83 -4.65
C GLY A 57 4.22 12.53 -6.11
N ARG A 58 5.36 13.05 -6.58
CA ARG A 58 5.88 12.81 -7.93
C ARG A 58 6.07 11.33 -8.29
N ASP A 59 6.44 10.50 -7.32
CA ASP A 59 6.77 9.09 -7.55
C ASP A 59 5.53 8.17 -7.35
N PHE A 60 4.37 8.74 -7.02
CA PHE A 60 3.11 7.98 -7.04
C PHE A 60 2.67 7.69 -8.47
N LYS A 61 1.91 6.60 -8.66
CA LYS A 61 1.41 6.18 -9.98
C LYS A 61 0.63 7.27 -10.72
N ASN A 62 -0.04 8.16 -10.00
CA ASN A 62 -0.80 9.29 -10.56
C ASN A 62 0.01 10.60 -10.61
N ASN A 63 1.25 10.61 -10.10
CA ASN A 63 2.09 11.80 -9.95
C ASN A 63 1.39 12.95 -9.21
N MET A 64 0.47 12.64 -8.29
CA MET A 64 -0.31 13.64 -7.56
C MET A 64 0.15 13.76 -6.11
N PRO A 65 0.18 14.98 -5.56
CA PRO A 65 0.49 15.18 -4.15
C PRO A 65 -0.64 14.61 -3.28
N THR A 66 -0.27 13.81 -2.27
CA THR A 66 -1.21 13.15 -1.35
C THR A 66 -1.28 13.83 0.02
N GLY A 67 -0.42 14.81 0.30
CA GLY A 67 -0.21 15.34 1.66
C GLY A 67 0.88 14.61 2.45
N ARG A 68 1.63 13.71 1.81
CA ARG A 68 2.89 13.18 2.34
C ARG A 68 4.03 14.15 2.06
N PHE A 69 4.87 14.40 3.06
CA PHE A 69 6.07 15.25 2.93
C PHE A 69 7.23 14.56 2.18
N CYS A 70 6.92 13.80 1.14
CA CYS A 70 7.89 13.16 0.24
C CYS A 70 7.29 12.94 -1.16
N ASN A 71 8.08 12.40 -2.09
CA ASN A 71 7.61 12.13 -3.45
C ASN A 71 6.77 10.85 -3.56
N GLY A 72 6.76 9.98 -2.55
CA GLY A 72 6.13 8.66 -2.64
C GLY A 72 5.64 8.13 -1.30
N LYS A 73 5.91 6.85 -1.05
CA LYS A 73 5.54 6.17 0.19
C LYS A 73 6.46 6.58 1.34
N LEU A 74 5.88 6.69 2.53
CA LEU A 74 6.61 6.86 3.79
C LEU A 74 7.17 5.52 4.26
N ALA A 75 8.14 5.53 5.18
CA ALA A 75 8.64 4.30 5.81
C ALA A 75 7.50 3.48 6.45
N ALA A 76 6.51 4.17 7.03
CA ALA A 76 5.30 3.59 7.61
C ALA A 76 4.39 2.85 6.61
N ASP A 77 4.48 3.15 5.31
CA ASP A 77 3.68 2.47 4.29
C ASP A 77 4.25 1.08 3.92
N PHE A 78 5.42 0.70 4.47
CA PHE A 78 6.08 -0.61 4.26
C PHE A 78 5.96 -1.58 5.44
N THR A 79 5.21 -1.19 6.47
CA THR A 79 4.91 -2.03 7.64
C THR A 79 3.70 -2.93 7.42
#